data_AF-A0A7W1ZXD3-F1
#
_entry.id   AF-A0A7W1ZXD3-F1
#
_cell.length_a   1.000
_cell.length_b   1.000
_cell.length_c   1.000
_cell.angle_alpha   90.00
_cell.angle_beta   90.00
_cell.angle_gamma   90.00
#
_symmetry.space_group_name_H-M   'P 1'
#
loop_
_entity.id
_entity.type
_entity.pdbx_description
1 polymer ?
#
loop_
_entity_poly.entity_id
_entity_poly.type
_entity_poly.pdbx_seq_one_letter_code
_entity_poly.pdbx_strand_id
1 'polypeptide(L)'
;MIKAVKLVLFSLFAFLFLADVSVAQKTSEIYAKGELLVKYKNGTASTAARSVNSIVGASVLEEFPELGWQRVKLPENLSVNQAAAFYKESAEIEAAQPNFYYRLLAVPNDARYAELYGLAKISAPAAWDLTTGSPDVVVADIDTGASYNHQDLSANMWRNPNETENNGID
;
A
#
# COMPACT_ATOMS: atom_id res chain seq x y z
N MET A 1 -66.13 40.15 -22.37
CA MET A 1 -65.45 39.46 -21.25
C MET A 1 -64.93 38.12 -21.78
N ILE A 2 -63.61 37.97 -21.97
CA ILE A 2 -62.74 37.01 -21.25
C ILE A 2 -63.17 35.54 -21.56
N LYS A 3 -62.47 34.64 -22.28
CA LYS A 3 -61.05 34.23 -22.24
C LYS A 3 -60.74 33.23 -23.39
N ALA A 4 -59.56 33.39 -24.00
CA ALA A 4 -58.53 32.39 -24.34
C ALA A 4 -58.86 31.07 -25.09
N VAL A 5 -58.18 30.86 -26.24
CA VAL A 5 -57.72 29.53 -26.68
C VAL A 5 -56.24 29.64 -27.07
N LYS A 6 -55.44 28.74 -26.48
CA LYS A 6 -53.98 28.75 -26.44
C LYS A 6 -53.37 28.28 -27.76
N LEU A 7 -52.35 29.01 -28.22
CA LEU A 7 -51.39 28.60 -29.24
C LEU A 7 -50.43 27.57 -28.61
N VAL A 8 -50.43 26.34 -29.10
CA VAL A 8 -49.44 25.32 -28.68
C VAL A 8 -48.37 25.24 -29.78
N LEU A 9 -47.18 25.80 -29.49
CA LEU A 9 -45.98 25.57 -30.29
C LEU A 9 -45.48 24.14 -30.06
N PHE A 10 -45.37 23.35 -31.13
CA PHE A 10 -44.62 22.10 -31.13
C PHE A 10 -43.12 22.42 -31.21
N SER A 11 -42.40 22.29 -30.08
CA SER A 11 -40.94 22.38 -30.06
C SER A 11 -40.35 21.02 -30.42
N LEU A 12 -39.56 21.00 -31.50
CA LEU A 12 -38.85 19.85 -32.03
C LEU A 12 -37.64 19.53 -31.12
N PHE A 13 -37.78 18.55 -30.23
CA PHE A 13 -36.68 18.13 -29.34
C PHE A 13 -35.77 17.14 -30.09
N ALA A 14 -34.69 17.65 -30.67
CA ALA A 14 -33.63 16.81 -31.24
C ALA A 14 -32.85 16.13 -30.10
N PHE A 15 -33.09 14.84 -29.90
CA PHE A 15 -32.30 14.01 -28.98
C PHE A 15 -30.93 13.75 -29.62
N LEU A 16 -29.93 14.56 -29.23
CA LEU A 16 -28.52 14.25 -29.51
C LEU A 16 -28.13 13.07 -28.61
N PHE A 17 -27.99 11.88 -29.19
CA PHE A 17 -27.37 10.75 -28.52
C PHE A 17 -25.87 11.05 -28.37
N LEU A 18 -25.47 11.58 -27.21
CA LEU A 18 -24.09 11.55 -26.77
C LEU A 18 -23.79 10.09 -26.38
N ALA A 19 -23.04 9.40 -27.23
CA ALA A 19 -22.41 8.15 -26.83
C ALA A 19 -21.39 8.48 -25.74
N ASP A 20 -21.66 8.09 -24.50
CA ASP A 20 -20.66 8.05 -23.45
C ASP A 20 -19.59 7.03 -23.86
N VAL A 21 -18.51 7.52 -24.47
CA VAL A 21 -17.28 6.75 -24.61
C VAL A 21 -16.71 6.63 -23.22
N SER A 22 -17.12 5.59 -22.49
CA SER A 22 -16.45 5.17 -21.27
C SER A 22 -15.06 4.69 -21.69
N VAL A 23 -14.07 5.57 -21.53
CA VAL A 23 -12.66 5.19 -21.59
C VAL A 23 -12.45 4.20 -20.46
N ALA A 24 -12.40 2.91 -20.79
CA ALA A 24 -12.02 1.87 -19.87
C ALA A 24 -10.59 2.16 -19.39
N GLN A 25 -10.49 2.87 -18.26
CA GLN A 25 -9.23 3.08 -17.57
C GLN A 25 -8.72 1.69 -17.21
N LYS A 26 -7.63 1.25 -17.83
CA LYS A 26 -6.95 0.00 -17.49
C LYS A 26 -6.48 0.11 -16.06
N THR A 27 -7.32 -0.29 -15.11
CA THR A 27 -6.95 -0.41 -13.71
C THR A 27 -5.87 -1.47 -13.65
N SER A 28 -4.65 -1.04 -13.41
CA SER A 28 -3.55 -1.93 -13.04
C SER A 28 -4.03 -2.74 -11.84
N GLU A 29 -4.25 -4.05 -11.99
CA GLU A 29 -4.56 -4.90 -10.84
C GLU A 29 -3.43 -4.77 -9.81
N ILE A 30 -3.79 -4.39 -8.58
CA ILE A 30 -2.83 -4.14 -7.48
C ILE A 30 -2.52 -5.41 -6.69
N TYR A 31 -3.11 -6.54 -7.05
CA TYR A 31 -2.89 -7.85 -6.45
C TYR A 31 -3.02 -8.97 -7.49
N ALA A 32 -2.45 -10.14 -7.20
CA ALA A 32 -2.53 -11.31 -8.06
C ALA A 32 -3.97 -11.85 -8.12
N LYS A 33 -4.48 -12.06 -9.33
CA LYS A 33 -5.82 -12.58 -9.56
C LYS A 33 -5.94 -14.02 -9.05
N GLY A 34 -6.97 -14.26 -8.25
CA GLY A 34 -7.29 -15.60 -7.75
C GLY A 34 -6.32 -16.13 -6.70
N GLU A 35 -5.46 -15.29 -6.13
CA GLU A 35 -4.56 -15.67 -5.04
C GLU A 35 -4.90 -14.92 -3.75
N LEU A 36 -4.80 -15.63 -2.63
CA LEU A 36 -5.03 -15.09 -1.29
C LEU A 36 -3.92 -15.56 -0.35
N LEU A 37 -3.47 -14.67 0.53
CA LEU A 37 -2.62 -15.00 1.67
C LEU A 37 -3.48 -15.16 2.91
N VAL A 38 -3.35 -16.29 3.60
CA VAL A 38 -4.15 -16.63 4.79
C VAL A 38 -3.24 -17.05 5.93
N LYS A 39 -3.41 -16.45 7.11
CA LYS A 39 -2.72 -16.80 8.35
C LYS A 39 -3.67 -17.54 9.28
N TYR A 40 -3.24 -18.70 9.76
CA TYR A 40 -4.05 -19.59 10.59
C TYR A 40 -3.57 -19.56 12.04
N LYS A 41 -4.50 -19.41 12.99
CA LYS A 41 -4.16 -19.30 14.44
C LYS A 41 -3.41 -20.52 14.97
N ASN A 42 -3.74 -21.70 14.46
CA ASN A 42 -3.17 -22.98 14.87
C ASN A 42 -2.15 -23.54 13.86
N GLY A 43 -1.63 -22.70 12.96
CA GLY A 43 -0.65 -23.08 11.94
C GLY A 43 -1.24 -23.69 10.66
N THR A 44 -0.40 -23.76 9.63
CA THR A 44 -0.78 -24.12 8.24
C THR A 44 -1.22 -25.58 8.10
N ALA A 45 -0.64 -26.47 8.90
CA ALA A 45 -0.96 -27.91 8.89
C ALA A 45 -2.15 -28.29 9.80
N SER A 46 -2.84 -27.32 10.38
CA SER A 46 -3.98 -27.58 11.26
C SER A 46 -5.17 -28.18 10.49
N THR A 47 -6.02 -28.93 11.21
CA THR A 47 -7.28 -29.43 10.64
C THR A 47 -8.19 -28.27 10.24
N ALA A 48 -8.19 -27.20 11.03
CA ALA A 48 -8.89 -25.96 10.71
C ALA A 48 -8.46 -25.38 9.36
N ALA A 49 -7.15 -25.27 9.10
CA ALA A 49 -6.64 -24.78 7.82
C ALA A 49 -7.15 -25.62 6.64
N ARG A 50 -7.04 -26.95 6.74
CA ARG A 50 -7.57 -27.87 5.72
C ARG A 50 -9.08 -27.72 5.53
N SER A 51 -9.84 -27.63 6.62
CA SER A 51 -11.30 -27.51 6.58
C SER A 51 -11.74 -26.19 5.93
N VAL A 52 -11.16 -25.05 6.32
CA VAL A 52 -11.51 -23.75 5.73
C VAL A 52 -11.15 -23.72 4.24
N ASN A 53 -9.96 -24.20 3.87
CA ASN A 53 -9.56 -24.27 2.46
C ASN A 53 -10.49 -25.17 1.65
N SER A 54 -10.90 -26.31 2.21
CA SER A 54 -11.85 -27.23 1.56
C SER A 54 -13.25 -26.63 1.39
N ILE A 55 -13.73 -25.84 2.36
CA ILE A 55 -15.04 -25.16 2.26
C ILE A 55 -15.01 -24.13 1.13
N VAL A 56 -13.91 -23.38 1.01
CA VAL A 56 -13.73 -22.40 -0.05
C VAL A 56 -13.45 -23.05 -1.41
N GLY A 57 -12.98 -24.30 -1.42
CA GLY A 57 -12.46 -24.95 -2.63
C GLY A 57 -11.10 -24.40 -3.06
N ALA A 58 -10.34 -23.83 -2.12
CA ALA A 58 -9.03 -23.28 -2.39
C ALA A 58 -7.95 -24.37 -2.40
N SER A 59 -7.00 -24.29 -3.32
CA SER A 59 -5.82 -25.16 -3.33
C SER A 59 -4.60 -24.43 -2.77
N VAL A 60 -3.79 -25.13 -1.99
CA VAL A 60 -2.57 -24.56 -1.42
C VAL A 60 -1.52 -24.49 -2.53
N LEU A 61 -1.01 -23.29 -2.79
CA LEU A 61 0.11 -23.06 -3.71
C LEU A 61 1.45 -23.13 -2.97
N GLU A 62 1.49 -22.58 -1.76
CA GLU A 62 2.71 -22.47 -0.96
C GLU A 62 2.37 -22.36 0.53
N GLU A 63 3.26 -22.90 1.37
CA GLU A 63 3.15 -22.84 2.83
C GLU A 63 4.36 -22.16 3.45
N PHE A 64 4.11 -21.39 4.50
CA PHE A 64 5.11 -20.78 5.37
C PHE A 64 4.83 -21.21 6.82
N PRO A 65 5.15 -22.47 7.20
CA PRO A 65 4.73 -23.06 8.47
C PRO A 65 5.17 -22.24 9.69
N GLU A 66 6.42 -21.77 9.70
CA GLU A 66 7.00 -20.95 10.78
C GLU A 66 6.28 -19.61 10.99
N LEU A 67 5.65 -19.09 9.94
CA LEU A 67 4.92 -17.83 9.99
C LEU A 67 3.40 -18.04 10.12
N GLY A 68 2.93 -19.28 10.01
CA GLY A 68 1.51 -19.64 10.03
C GLY A 68 0.74 -19.24 8.76
N TRP A 69 1.42 -18.93 7.65
CA TRP A 69 0.79 -18.45 6.41
C TRP A 69 0.70 -19.51 5.32
N GLN A 70 -0.37 -19.48 4.53
CA GLN A 70 -0.43 -20.14 3.23
C GLN A 70 -0.75 -19.12 2.13
N ARG A 71 -0.18 -19.35 0.95
CA ARG A 71 -0.66 -18.78 -0.29
C ARG A 71 -1.58 -19.79 -0.95
N VAL A 72 -2.83 -19.40 -1.16
CA VAL A 72 -3.87 -20.28 -1.72
C VAL A 72 -4.38 -19.74 -3.04
N LYS A 73 -4.69 -20.65 -3.96
CA LYS A 73 -5.41 -20.38 -5.21
C LYS A 73 -6.90 -20.57 -4.99
N LEU A 74 -7.68 -19.56 -5.37
CA LEU A 74 -9.13 -19.54 -5.28
C LEU A 74 -9.78 -20.18 -6.52
N PRO A 75 -11.00 -20.71 -6.40
CA PRO A 75 -11.83 -21.07 -7.54
C PRO A 75 -12.06 -19.89 -8.50
N GLU A 76 -12.19 -20.15 -9.80
CA GLU A 76 -12.32 -19.10 -10.83
C GLU A 76 -13.58 -18.23 -10.66
N ASN A 77 -14.61 -18.75 -10.00
CA ASN A 77 -15.87 -18.07 -9.74
C ASN A 77 -15.90 -17.28 -8.43
N LEU A 78 -14.79 -17.21 -7.68
CA LEU A 78 -14.72 -16.50 -6.41
C LEU A 78 -13.74 -15.32 -6.49
N SER A 79 -14.22 -14.11 -6.23
CA SER A 79 -13.33 -12.95 -6.22
C SER A 79 -12.42 -12.95 -4.98
N VAL A 80 -11.22 -12.39 -5.13
CA VAL A 80 -10.23 -12.30 -4.03
C VAL A 80 -10.80 -11.57 -2.81
N ASN A 81 -11.55 -10.49 -3.01
CA ASN A 81 -12.14 -9.72 -1.91
C ASN A 81 -13.26 -10.48 -1.19
N GLN A 82 -14.11 -11.20 -1.92
CA GLN A 82 -15.14 -12.05 -1.32
C GLN A 82 -14.50 -13.20 -0.52
N ALA A 83 -13.47 -13.84 -1.07
CA ALA A 83 -12.72 -14.87 -0.35
C ALA A 83 -12.08 -14.28 0.91
N ALA A 84 -11.37 -13.15 0.81
CA ALA A 84 -10.74 -12.51 1.96
C ALA A 84 -11.75 -12.20 3.08
N ALA A 85 -12.94 -11.70 2.74
CA ALA A 85 -14.01 -11.47 3.71
C ALA A 85 -14.48 -12.78 4.36
N PHE A 86 -14.73 -13.82 3.55
CA PHE A 86 -15.14 -15.13 4.05
C PHE A 86 -14.12 -15.76 5.01
N TYR A 87 -12.83 -15.74 4.65
CA TYR A 87 -11.77 -16.24 5.53
C TYR A 87 -11.73 -15.46 6.85
N LYS A 88 -11.92 -14.14 6.84
CA LYS A 88 -11.93 -13.31 8.06
C LYS A 88 -13.09 -13.60 9.01
N GLU A 89 -14.20 -14.18 8.52
CA GLU A 89 -15.34 -14.57 9.37
C GLU A 89 -15.08 -15.86 10.15
N SER A 90 -14.11 -16.68 9.73
CA SER A 90 -13.77 -17.92 10.42
C SER A 90 -12.97 -17.65 11.69
N ALA A 91 -13.40 -18.23 12.81
CA ALA A 91 -12.73 -18.12 14.10
C ALA A 91 -11.30 -18.71 14.11
N GLU A 92 -10.95 -19.52 13.11
CA GLU A 92 -9.65 -20.18 12.98
C GLU A 92 -8.60 -19.34 12.24
N ILE A 93 -9.04 -18.26 11.59
CA ILE A 93 -8.19 -17.38 10.79
C ILE A 93 -7.71 -16.20 11.64
N GLU A 94 -6.41 -15.96 11.62
CA GLU A 94 -5.79 -14.78 12.23
C GLU A 94 -5.83 -13.59 11.26
N ALA A 95 -5.53 -13.83 9.98
CA ALA A 95 -5.56 -12.82 8.94
C ALA A 95 -5.84 -13.43 7.57
N ALA A 96 -6.49 -12.67 6.68
CA ALA A 96 -6.60 -13.03 5.27
C ALA A 96 -6.55 -11.77 4.40
N GLN A 97 -5.76 -11.79 3.34
CA GLN A 97 -5.56 -10.64 2.47
C GLN A 97 -5.23 -11.02 1.02
N PRO A 98 -5.56 -10.17 0.04
CA PRO A 98 -5.06 -10.32 -1.33
C PRO A 98 -3.53 -10.45 -1.38
N ASN A 99 -3.03 -11.19 -2.36
CA ASN A 99 -1.59 -11.20 -2.66
C ASN A 99 -1.22 -9.94 -3.46
N PHE A 100 -0.96 -8.82 -2.77
CA PHE A 100 -0.69 -7.52 -3.40
C PHE A 100 0.64 -7.48 -4.18
N TYR A 101 0.64 -6.80 -5.32
CA TYR A 101 1.85 -6.35 -5.99
C TYR A 101 2.35 -5.09 -5.30
N TYR A 102 3.45 -5.21 -4.56
CA TYR A 102 4.14 -4.05 -4.01
C TYR A 102 5.05 -3.43 -5.09
N ARG A 103 5.08 -2.10 -5.12
CA ARG A 103 5.98 -1.32 -5.97
C ARG A 103 6.90 -0.49 -5.08
N LEU A 104 8.14 -0.34 -5.53
CA LEU A 104 9.16 0.43 -4.83
C LEU A 104 8.74 1.90 -4.75
N LEU A 105 8.90 2.53 -3.59
CA LEU A 105 8.45 3.90 -3.31
C LEU A 105 9.59 4.86 -2.92
N ALA A 106 10.85 4.44 -2.95
CA ALA A 106 11.96 5.31 -2.52
C ALA A 106 12.81 5.81 -3.70
N VAL A 107 12.27 6.75 -4.50
CA VAL A 107 13.14 7.63 -5.30
C VAL A 107 13.27 8.95 -4.56
N PRO A 108 14.49 9.36 -4.15
CA PRO A 108 14.69 10.63 -3.45
C PRO A 108 14.16 11.81 -4.25
N ASN A 109 13.58 12.77 -3.54
CA ASN A 109 13.04 14.01 -4.09
C ASN A 109 14.12 15.08 -4.36
N ASP A 110 15.39 14.77 -4.09
CA ASP A 110 16.52 15.64 -4.39
C ASP A 110 16.71 15.75 -5.92
N ALA A 111 16.61 16.97 -6.45
CA ALA A 111 16.73 17.23 -7.87
C ALA A 111 18.07 16.78 -8.47
N ARG A 112 19.13 16.72 -7.65
CA ARG A 112 20.47 16.28 -8.05
C ARG A 112 20.78 14.85 -7.62
N TYR A 113 19.77 14.09 -7.16
CA TYR A 113 19.96 12.69 -6.74
C TYR A 113 20.68 11.84 -7.79
N ALA A 114 20.39 12.05 -9.08
CA ALA A 114 21.03 11.35 -10.19
C ALA A 114 22.57 11.57 -10.27
N GLU A 115 23.08 12.64 -9.66
CA GLU A 115 24.52 12.95 -9.61
C GLU A 115 25.23 12.27 -8.43
N LEU A 116 24.49 11.74 -7.44
CA LEU A 116 25.03 11.16 -6.21
C LEU A 116 25.48 9.70 -6.41
N TYR A 117 26.52 9.49 -7.21
CA TYR A 117 27.09 8.18 -7.56
C TYR A 117 27.26 7.22 -6.35
N GLY A 118 27.69 7.74 -5.21
CA GLY A 118 27.93 6.96 -4.00
C GLY A 118 26.68 6.25 -3.49
N LEU A 119 25.51 6.87 -3.57
CA LEU A 119 24.24 6.31 -3.08
C LEU A 119 23.81 5.09 -3.90
N ALA A 120 23.99 5.15 -5.22
CA ALA A 120 23.77 4.00 -6.08
C ALA A 120 24.80 2.88 -5.78
N LYS A 121 26.07 3.24 -5.55
CA LYS A 121 27.15 2.28 -5.33
C LYS A 121 27.00 1.47 -4.05
N ILE A 122 26.43 2.05 -2.99
CA ILE A 122 26.11 1.36 -1.73
C ILE A 122 24.70 0.76 -1.70
N SER A 123 23.97 0.80 -2.82
CA SER A 123 22.59 0.31 -2.92
C SER A 123 21.62 0.98 -1.93
N ALA A 124 21.80 2.27 -1.65
CA ALA A 124 20.95 3.02 -0.74
C ALA A 124 19.45 2.98 -1.10
N PRO A 125 19.02 3.07 -2.38
CA PRO A 125 17.60 2.95 -2.73
C PRO A 125 16.97 1.63 -2.31
N ALA A 126 17.68 0.52 -2.53
CA ALA A 126 17.20 -0.79 -2.12
C ALA A 126 17.09 -0.91 -0.60
N ALA A 127 17.97 -0.23 0.16
CA ALA A 127 17.87 -0.15 1.61
C ALA A 127 16.69 0.72 2.05
N TRP A 128 16.46 1.87 1.40
CA TRP A 128 15.34 2.77 1.69
C TRP A 128 13.97 2.18 1.36
N ASP A 129 13.91 1.22 0.43
CA ASP A 129 12.72 0.40 0.22
C ASP A 129 12.39 -0.49 1.45
N LEU A 130 13.36 -0.77 2.33
CA LEU A 130 13.16 -1.50 3.59
C LEU A 130 12.97 -0.55 4.78
N THR A 131 13.81 0.48 4.90
CA THR A 131 13.74 1.49 5.95
C THR A 131 14.59 2.71 5.60
N THR A 132 14.13 3.90 5.97
CA THR A 132 14.94 5.14 5.92
C THR A 132 15.66 5.42 7.25
N GLY A 133 15.65 4.47 8.18
CA GLY A 133 16.13 4.62 9.55
C GLY A 133 15.00 4.73 10.57
N SER A 134 15.36 5.05 11.81
CA SER A 134 14.44 5.30 12.91
C SER A 134 14.86 6.59 13.63
N PRO A 135 13.92 7.47 14.04
CA PRO A 135 14.25 8.63 14.87
C PRO A 135 14.83 8.26 16.24
N ASP A 136 14.68 7.00 16.67
CA ASP A 136 15.29 6.49 17.92
C ASP A 136 16.80 6.22 17.79
N VAL A 137 17.33 6.16 16.56
CA VAL A 137 18.77 5.97 16.30
C VAL A 137 19.42 7.32 16.07
N VAL A 138 20.15 7.79 17.08
CA VAL A 138 20.92 9.05 16.99
C VAL A 138 22.32 8.77 16.43
N VAL A 139 22.70 9.46 15.37
CA VAL A 139 24.05 9.41 14.77
C VAL A 139 24.84 10.63 15.24
N ALA A 140 25.98 10.41 15.90
CA ALA A 140 26.89 11.47 16.30
C ALA A 140 27.95 11.68 15.22
N ASP A 141 28.05 12.91 14.71
CA ASP A 141 29.09 13.35 13.77
C ASP A 141 30.07 14.28 14.49
N ILE A 142 31.33 13.87 14.61
CA ILE A 142 32.39 14.60 15.32
C ILE A 142 33.25 15.33 14.29
N ASP A 143 32.74 16.45 13.80
CA ASP A 143 33.39 17.31 12.82
C ASP A 143 33.36 18.77 13.32
N THR A 144 33.52 19.73 12.43
CA THR A 144 33.52 21.18 12.63
C THR A 144 32.15 21.77 12.98
N GLY A 145 31.11 20.94 13.04
CA GLY A 145 29.72 21.32 13.30
C GLY A 145 28.85 21.27 12.04
N ALA A 146 27.57 21.61 12.18
CA ALA A 146 26.59 21.57 11.10
C ALA A 146 25.78 22.88 11.01
N SER A 147 25.39 23.26 9.80
CA SER A 147 24.41 24.32 9.57
C SER A 147 23.00 23.80 9.90
N TYR A 148 22.64 23.83 11.19
CA TYR A 148 21.44 23.18 11.73
C TYR A 148 20.12 23.75 11.19
N ASN A 149 20.15 24.92 10.54
CA ASN A 149 18.99 25.56 9.90
C ASN A 149 18.93 25.33 8.37
N HIS A 150 19.82 24.52 7.79
CA HIS A 150 19.76 24.19 6.37
C HIS A 150 18.47 23.42 6.04
N GLN A 151 17.83 23.74 4.91
CA GLN A 151 16.54 23.16 4.52
C GLN A 151 16.57 21.63 4.48
N ASP A 152 17.64 21.04 3.95
CA ASP A 152 17.79 19.57 3.81
C ASP A 152 18.22 18.85 5.09
N LEU A 153 18.69 19.58 6.11
CA LEU A 153 19.22 18.98 7.35
C LEU A 153 18.29 19.20 8.54
N SER A 154 17.62 20.35 8.60
CA SER A 154 16.85 20.83 9.76
C SER A 154 15.82 19.82 10.29
N ALA A 155 15.18 19.06 9.40
CA ALA A 155 14.20 18.03 9.76
C ALA A 155 14.84 16.80 10.46
N ASN A 156 16.14 16.58 10.28
CA ASN A 156 16.89 15.44 10.80
C ASN A 156 17.86 15.82 11.93
N MET A 157 17.90 17.10 12.34
CA MET A 157 18.78 17.53 13.44
C MET A 157 18.23 17.09 14.80
N TRP A 158 19.00 16.26 15.48
CA TRP A 158 18.72 15.89 16.87
C TRP A 158 19.18 16.99 17.83
N ARG A 159 18.41 17.21 18.91
CA ARG A 159 18.78 18.11 20.01
C ARG A 159 19.03 17.32 21.28
N ASN A 160 20.16 17.57 21.91
CA ASN A 160 20.46 16.98 23.20
C ASN A 160 19.61 17.65 24.30
N PRO A 161 18.67 16.93 24.94
CA PRO A 161 17.80 17.52 25.96
C PRO A 161 18.56 17.92 27.24
N ASN A 162 19.80 17.42 27.43
CA ASN A 162 20.65 17.74 28.57
C ASN A 162 21.68 18.83 28.25
N GLU A 163 21.69 19.36 27.03
CA GLU A 163 22.56 20.46 26.65
C GLU A 163 22.02 21.76 27.27
N THR A 164 22.87 22.42 28.05
CA THR A 164 22.56 23.75 28.60
C THR A 164 23.29 24.77 27.75
N GLU A 165 22.52 25.57 27.00
CA GLU A 165 23.06 26.56 26.08
C GLU A 165 24.06 27.49 26.81
N ASN A 166 25.24 27.69 26.22
CA ASN A 166 26.28 28.61 26.70
C ASN A 166 26.91 28.28 28.07
N ASN A 167 26.87 27.04 28.54
CA ASN A 167 27.53 26.65 29.80
C ASN A 167 29.04 26.31 29.65
N GLY A 168 29.55 26.16 28.42
CA GLY A 168 30.94 25.81 28.13
C GLY A 168 31.34 24.40 28.59
N ILE A 169 30.36 23.52 28.78
CA ILE A 169 30.54 22.10 29.10
C ILE A 169 29.79 21.32 28.03
N ASP A 170 30.44 21.17 26.88
CA ASP A 170 30.06 20.33 25.75
C ASP A 170 31.14 19.29 25.43
#